data_AF-A0A2G5DUE4-F1
#
_entry.id   AF-A0A2G5DUE4-F1
#
_cell.length_a   1.000
_cell.length_b   1.000
_cell.length_c   1.000
_cell.angle_alpha   90.00
_cell.angle_beta   90.00
_cell.angle_gamma   90.00
#
_symmetry.space_group_name_H-M   'P 1'
#
loop_
_entity.id
_entity.type
_entity.pdbx_description
1 polymer ?
#
loop_
_entity_poly.entity_id
_entity_poly.type
_entity_poly.pdbx_seq_one_letter_code
_entity_poly.pdbx_strand_id
1 'polypeptide(L)'
;MIVAYVGIVGALLVVPCFSSDAPTPNPDDFHIVPAPAQVVFNYLEGCIEKLDPHCPELGEVLIEKRKDVDSDCCSALVRMGKRCHFSLLRVLPEVEEVYKPFSSILHQRGVEIWNHCVRRVGNPSLIFP
;
A
#
# COMPACT_ATOMS: atom_id res chain seq x y z
N MET A 1 -23.86 -45.08 35.58
CA MET A 1 -24.88 -45.74 34.75
C MET A 1 -24.24 -46.08 33.41
N ILE A 2 -24.37 -47.34 33.00
CA ILE A 2 -23.80 -47.95 31.78
C ILE A 2 -24.80 -47.73 30.63
N VAL A 3 -24.36 -47.34 29.42
CA VAL A 3 -24.79 -47.78 28.06
C VAL A 3 -23.82 -47.09 27.06
N ALA A 4 -22.80 -47.72 26.48
CA ALA A 4 -22.71 -48.76 25.46
C ALA A 4 -22.26 -48.17 24.09
N TYR A 5 -21.20 -48.79 23.57
CA TYR A 5 -20.52 -48.53 22.31
C TYR A 5 -21.39 -48.80 21.07
N VAL A 6 -21.22 -47.96 20.04
CA VAL A 6 -21.27 -48.31 18.61
C VAL A 6 -20.20 -47.41 17.95
N GLY A 7 -18.94 -47.82 17.75
CA GLY A 7 -18.46 -48.73 16.69
C GLY A 7 -18.69 -48.11 15.29
N ILE A 8 -17.74 -47.80 14.39
CA ILE A 8 -16.41 -48.35 14.09
C ILE A 8 -15.72 -47.41 13.06
N VAL A 9 -14.43 -47.12 13.29
CA VAL A 9 -13.26 -47.06 12.37
C VAL A 9 -13.22 -46.10 11.17
N GLY A 10 -12.15 -45.30 11.11
CA GLY A 10 -11.59 -44.78 9.86
C GLY A 10 -10.50 -43.73 10.09
N ALA A 11 -9.24 -44.09 9.90
CA ALA A 11 -8.07 -43.24 10.10
C ALA A 11 -7.99 -42.04 9.14
N LEU A 12 -7.46 -40.90 9.60
CA LEU A 12 -6.33 -40.14 9.02
C LEU A 12 -6.36 -38.67 9.44
N LEU A 13 -5.19 -38.20 9.87
CA LEU A 13 -4.86 -36.81 10.16
C LEU A 13 -5.05 -35.95 8.91
N VAL A 14 -5.99 -35.00 8.92
CA VAL A 14 -5.88 -33.80 8.09
C VAL A 14 -6.52 -32.62 8.81
N VAL A 15 -5.68 -31.63 9.11
CA VAL A 15 -6.05 -30.27 9.52
C VAL A 15 -7.13 -29.76 8.56
N PRO A 16 -8.25 -29.18 9.04
CA PRO A 16 -9.09 -28.40 8.14
C PRO A 16 -8.26 -27.20 7.68
N CYS A 17 -7.75 -27.32 6.45
CA CYS A 17 -7.09 -26.27 5.73
C CYS A 17 -8.12 -25.14 5.58
N PHE A 18 -8.01 -24.09 6.40
CA PHE A 18 -8.66 -22.82 6.10
C PHE A 18 -7.91 -22.22 4.90
N SER A 19 -8.16 -22.73 3.70
CA SER A 19 -7.78 -22.05 2.46
C SER A 19 -8.73 -20.88 2.29
N SER A 20 -8.42 -19.77 2.96
CA SER A 20 -9.04 -18.48 2.69
C SER A 20 -8.41 -17.90 1.43
N ASP A 21 -8.62 -18.56 0.29
CA ASP A 21 -8.32 -17.99 -1.02
C ASP A 21 -9.44 -17.00 -1.38
N ALA A 22 -9.38 -15.82 -0.76
CA ALA A 22 -10.18 -14.69 -1.21
C ALA A 22 -9.55 -14.15 -2.52
N PRO A 23 -10.31 -14.08 -3.64
CA PRO A 23 -9.81 -13.49 -4.87
C PRO A 23 -9.41 -12.03 -4.65
N THR A 24 -8.28 -11.61 -5.25
CA THR A 24 -7.85 -10.21 -5.25
C THR A 24 -8.89 -9.35 -6.00
N PRO A 25 -9.45 -8.28 -5.39
CA PRO A 25 -10.47 -7.48 -6.04
C PRO A 25 -9.92 -6.74 -7.27
N ASN A 26 -10.65 -6.80 -8.38
CA ASN A 26 -10.34 -6.05 -9.59
C ASN A 26 -10.59 -4.54 -9.34
N PRO A 27 -9.67 -3.64 -9.71
CA PRO A 27 -9.79 -2.18 -9.53
C PRO A 27 -11.07 -1.51 -10.03
N ASP A 28 -11.83 -2.13 -10.92
CA ASP A 28 -13.01 -1.52 -11.52
C ASP A 28 -14.29 -1.76 -10.68
N ASP A 29 -14.22 -2.56 -9.62
CA ASP A 29 -15.37 -2.90 -8.74
C ASP A 29 -15.51 -1.97 -7.51
N PHE A 30 -14.72 -0.89 -7.45
CA PHE A 30 -14.62 -0.02 -6.27
C PHE A 30 -15.80 0.96 -6.06
N HIS A 31 -16.96 0.67 -6.65
CA HIS A 31 -18.14 1.55 -6.55
C HIS A 31 -19.14 1.16 -5.45
N ILE A 32 -18.87 0.15 -4.61
CA ILE A 32 -19.88 -0.34 -3.66
C ILE A 32 -19.24 -0.57 -2.27
N VAL A 33 -19.66 0.25 -1.31
CA VAL A 33 -19.32 0.27 0.14
C VAL A 33 -17.97 0.92 0.52
N PRO A 34 -17.96 1.92 1.43
CA PRO A 34 -16.73 2.39 2.05
C PRO A 34 -16.05 1.23 2.78
N ALA A 35 -14.80 0.93 2.43
CA ALA A 35 -14.03 -0.09 3.13
C ALA A 35 -13.97 0.23 4.65
N PRO A 36 -13.99 -0.78 5.53
CA PRO A 36 -13.80 -0.57 6.95
C PRO A 36 -12.51 0.20 7.23
N ALA A 37 -12.52 1.12 8.20
CA ALA A 37 -11.38 1.98 8.49
C ALA A 37 -10.08 1.18 8.72
N GLN A 38 -10.15 0.05 9.43
CA GLN A 38 -9.03 -0.87 9.67
C GLN A 38 -8.38 -1.36 8.37
N VAL A 39 -9.19 -1.66 7.35
CA VAL A 39 -8.69 -2.12 6.04
C VAL A 39 -7.93 -1.01 5.34
N VAL A 40 -8.42 0.23 5.43
CA VAL A 40 -7.74 1.41 4.89
C VAL A 40 -6.43 1.67 5.63
N PHE A 41 -6.42 1.58 6.97
CA PHE A 41 -5.21 1.75 7.78
C PHE A 41 -4.15 0.71 7.43
N ASN A 42 -4.50 -0.58 7.42
CA ASN A 42 -3.56 -1.65 7.08
C ASN A 42 -3.00 -1.50 5.65
N TYR A 43 -3.82 -1.04 4.71
CA TYR A 43 -3.36 -0.75 3.35
C TYR A 43 -2.33 0.38 3.33
N LEU A 44 -2.60 1.49 4.02
CA LEU A 44 -1.69 2.64 4.08
C LEU A 44 -0.40 2.30 4.83
N GLU A 45 -0.47 1.53 5.90
CA GLU A 45 0.68 1.00 6.64
C GLU A 45 1.56 0.16 5.72
N GLY A 46 0.99 -0.81 5.01
CA GLY A 46 1.73 -1.62 4.02
C GLY A 46 2.27 -0.82 2.83
N CYS A 47 1.75 0.39 2.57
CA CYS A 47 2.37 1.32 1.63
C CYS A 47 3.61 2.00 2.25
N ILE A 48 3.52 2.45 3.50
CA ILE A 48 4.63 3.10 4.22
C ILE A 48 5.79 2.13 4.40
N GLU A 49 5.53 0.87 4.75
CA GLU A 49 6.56 -0.17 4.92
C GLU A 49 7.38 -0.44 3.65
N LYS A 50 6.81 -0.18 2.47
CA LYS A 50 7.51 -0.33 1.17
C LYS A 50 8.39 0.86 0.84
N LEU A 51 8.11 2.01 1.45
CA LEU A 51 8.95 3.19 1.37
C LEU A 51 10.16 2.97 2.28
N ASP A 52 11.37 3.08 1.73
CA ASP A 52 12.57 2.92 2.55
C ASP A 52 12.63 4.07 3.59
N PRO A 53 12.96 3.80 4.87
CA PRO A 53 13.13 4.85 5.89
C PRO A 53 14.18 5.91 5.51
N HIS A 54 15.04 5.65 4.52
CA HIS A 54 16.05 6.60 4.03
C HIS A 54 15.54 7.66 3.05
N CYS A 55 14.21 7.83 2.91
CA CYS A 55 13.62 8.84 2.01
C CYS A 55 12.92 10.00 2.71
N PRO A 56 13.55 10.68 3.70
CA PRO A 56 12.95 11.82 4.38
C PRO A 56 12.74 13.00 3.43
N GLU A 57 13.50 13.10 2.33
CA GLU A 57 13.39 14.19 1.39
C GLU A 57 12.06 14.22 0.64
N LEU A 58 11.30 13.12 0.58
CA LEU A 58 10.00 13.13 -0.10
C LEU A 58 9.01 14.08 0.57
N GLY A 59 9.04 14.19 1.90
CA GLY A 59 8.22 15.15 2.64
C GLY A 59 8.63 16.60 2.39
N GLU A 60 9.94 16.88 2.47
CA GLU A 60 10.49 18.22 2.19
C GLU A 60 10.26 18.62 0.73
N VAL A 61 10.45 17.72 -0.22
CA VAL A 61 10.22 17.92 -1.65
C VAL A 61 8.74 18.27 -1.91
N LEU A 62 7.81 17.64 -1.19
CA LEU A 62 6.39 17.96 -1.27
C LEU A 62 6.04 19.34 -0.71
N ILE A 63 6.80 19.87 0.25
CA ILE A 63 6.55 21.18 0.90
C ILE A 63 7.31 22.31 0.19
N GLU A 64 8.60 22.12 -0.03
CA GLU A 64 9.54 23.11 -0.58
C GLU A 64 9.58 23.11 -2.11
N LYS A 65 8.93 22.14 -2.76
CA LYS A 65 8.96 21.96 -4.23
C LYS A 65 10.38 21.80 -4.77
N ARG A 66 11.25 21.11 -4.01
CA ARG A 66 12.55 20.70 -4.54
C ARG A 66 12.36 19.58 -5.58
N LYS A 67 13.35 19.34 -6.45
CA LYS A 67 13.27 18.33 -7.52
C LYS A 67 14.37 17.27 -7.43
N ASP A 68 15.20 17.37 -6.42
CA ASP A 68 16.33 16.51 -6.12
C ASP A 68 15.90 15.40 -5.16
N VAL A 69 15.07 14.49 -5.64
CA VAL A 69 14.85 13.21 -4.95
C VAL A 69 16.03 12.31 -5.29
N ASP A 70 16.63 11.62 -4.30
CA ASP A 70 17.75 10.73 -4.57
C ASP A 70 17.35 9.55 -5.50
N SER A 71 18.32 8.95 -6.19
CA SER A 71 18.07 7.80 -7.06
C SER A 71 17.47 6.61 -6.31
N ASP A 72 17.97 6.34 -5.10
CA ASP A 72 17.51 5.23 -4.28
C ASP A 72 16.08 5.48 -3.80
N CYS A 73 15.76 6.73 -3.46
CA CYS A 73 14.40 7.12 -3.09
C CYS A 73 13.42 7.12 -4.25
N CYS A 74 13.87 7.47 -5.45
CA CYS A 74 13.07 7.25 -6.64
C CYS A 74 12.81 5.75 -6.90
N SER A 75 13.81 4.90 -6.68
CA SER A 75 13.64 3.44 -6.81
C SER A 75 12.62 2.91 -5.79
N ALA A 76 12.75 3.30 -4.52
CA ALA A 76 11.82 2.91 -3.46
C ALA A 76 10.39 3.40 -3.72
N LEU A 77 10.21 4.66 -4.13
CA LEU A 77 8.90 5.24 -4.46
C LEU A 77 8.25 4.51 -5.65
N VAL A 78 9.02 4.23 -6.70
CA VAL A 78 8.50 3.50 -7.87
C VAL A 78 8.14 2.06 -7.51
N ARG A 79 8.97 1.38 -6.71
CA ARG A 79 8.73 0.03 -6.20
C ARG A 79 7.49 -0.06 -5.30
N MET A 80 7.30 0.92 -4.41
CA MET A 80 6.10 1.05 -3.58
C MET A 80 4.83 1.11 -4.45
N GLY A 81 4.93 1.80 -5.58
CA GLY A 81 3.92 1.79 -6.63
C GLY A 81 2.96 2.98 -6.59
N LYS A 82 2.38 3.25 -7.76
CA LYS A 82 1.61 4.47 -8.04
C LYS A 82 0.41 4.64 -7.10
N ARG A 83 -0.33 3.56 -6.84
CA ARG A 83 -1.51 3.61 -5.98
C ARG A 83 -1.17 3.96 -4.54
N CYS A 84 -0.11 3.36 -3.99
CA CYS A 84 0.36 3.68 -2.65
C CYS A 84 0.77 5.14 -2.54
N HIS A 85 1.58 5.63 -3.49
CA HIS A 85 2.00 7.04 -3.54
C HIS A 85 0.82 8.01 -3.47
N PHE A 86 -0.18 7.85 -4.34
CA PHE A 86 -1.32 8.78 -4.36
C PHE A 86 -2.30 8.58 -3.20
N SER A 87 -2.36 7.38 -2.61
CA SER A 87 -3.19 7.13 -1.43
C SER A 87 -2.59 7.81 -0.21
N LEU A 88 -1.26 7.73 -0.02
CA LEU A 88 -0.56 8.44 1.05
C LEU A 88 -0.72 9.95 0.91
N LEU A 89 -0.55 10.51 -0.29
CA LEU A 89 -0.75 11.95 -0.53
C LEU A 89 -2.16 12.46 -0.21
N ARG A 90 -3.18 11.60 -0.35
CA ARG A 90 -4.57 11.95 -0.03
C ARG A 90 -4.77 12.07 1.48
N VAL A 91 -4.13 11.21 2.28
CA VAL A 91 -4.32 11.18 3.74
C VAL A 91 -3.36 12.08 4.49
N LEU A 92 -2.17 12.34 3.93
CA LEU A 92 -1.12 13.19 4.50
C LEU A 92 -1.63 14.49 5.17
N PRO A 93 -2.44 15.35 4.52
CA PRO A 93 -2.93 16.56 5.17
C PRO A 93 -3.94 16.30 6.30
N GLU A 94 -4.59 15.15 6.33
CA GLU A 94 -5.54 14.80 7.39
C GLU A 94 -4.83 14.29 8.66
N VAL A 95 -3.65 13.68 8.51
CA VAL A 95 -2.90 13.06 9.60
C VAL A 95 -1.75 13.93 10.12
N GLU A 96 -1.18 14.80 9.28
CA GLU A 96 0.01 15.58 9.60
C GLU A 96 -0.24 17.08 9.33
N GLU A 97 -0.31 17.88 10.40
CA GLU A 97 -0.66 19.31 10.35
C GLU A 97 0.23 20.13 9.40
N VAL A 98 1.52 19.78 9.30
CA VAL A 98 2.50 20.48 8.45
C VAL A 98 2.11 20.45 6.96
N TYR A 99 1.32 19.45 6.54
CA TYR A 99 0.88 19.30 5.15
C TYR A 99 -0.47 19.96 4.84
N LYS A 100 -1.27 20.34 5.86
CA LYS A 100 -2.60 20.98 5.65
C LYS A 100 -2.57 22.21 4.75
N PRO A 101 -1.62 23.16 4.90
CA PRO A 101 -1.55 24.35 4.04
C PRO A 101 -1.31 24.02 2.56
N PHE A 102 -0.79 22.82 2.27
CA PHE A 102 -0.43 22.36 0.93
C PHE A 102 -1.46 21.40 0.33
N SER A 103 -2.54 21.08 1.03
CA SER A 103 -3.58 20.11 0.61
C SER A 103 -4.05 20.28 -0.84
N SER A 104 -4.21 21.52 -1.31
CA SER A 104 -4.65 21.83 -2.68
C SER A 104 -3.60 21.53 -3.77
N ILE A 105 -2.32 21.42 -3.41
CA ILE A 105 -1.21 21.25 -4.36
C ILE A 105 -0.43 19.94 -4.19
N LEU A 106 -0.63 19.20 -3.09
CA LEU A 106 0.08 17.93 -2.83
C LEU A 106 -0.13 16.91 -3.94
N HIS A 107 -1.34 16.79 -4.48
CA HIS A 107 -1.61 15.86 -5.58
C HIS A 107 -0.78 16.22 -6.83
N GLN A 108 -0.78 17.49 -7.22
CA GLN A 108 0.00 17.97 -8.36
C GLN A 108 1.50 17.73 -8.15
N ARG A 109 2.05 18.12 -6.99
CA ARG A 109 3.47 17.89 -6.66
C ARG A 109 3.80 16.40 -6.65
N GLY A 110 2.90 15.57 -6.15
CA GLY A 110 2.98 14.12 -6.21
C GLY A 110 3.08 13.57 -7.64
N VAL A 111 2.33 14.12 -8.59
CA VAL A 111 2.44 13.76 -10.01
C VAL A 111 3.80 14.13 -10.58
N GLU A 112 4.31 15.32 -10.25
CA GLU A 112 5.62 15.79 -10.69
C GLU A 112 6.74 14.86 -10.21
N ILE A 113 6.73 14.49 -8.91
CA ILE A 113 7.69 13.56 -8.29
C ILE A 113 7.59 12.18 -8.91
N TRP A 114 6.38 11.63 -9.04
CA TRP A 114 6.16 10.30 -9.62
C TRP A 114 6.76 10.22 -11.04
N ASN A 115 6.46 11.22 -11.88
CA ASN A 115 6.97 11.26 -13.24
C ASN A 115 8.49 11.47 -13.30
N HIS A 116 9.06 12.26 -12.37
CA HIS A 116 10.50 12.40 -12.24
C HIS A 116 11.15 11.04 -11.92
N CYS A 117 10.65 10.33 -10.91
CA CYS A 117 11.22 9.06 -10.49
C CYS A 117 11.03 7.94 -11.51
N VAL A 118 9.87 7.84 -12.17
CA VAL A 118 9.68 6.87 -13.27
C VAL A 118 10.65 7.12 -14.42
N ARG A 119 10.92 8.37 -14.79
CA ARG A 119 11.91 8.66 -15.84
C ARG A 119 13.33 8.29 -15.43
N ARG A 120 13.67 8.48 -14.15
CA ARG A 120 15.01 8.19 -13.61
C ARG A 120 15.26 6.70 -13.47
N VAL A 121 14.27 5.95 -12.97
CA VAL A 121 14.36 4.50 -12.71
C VAL A 121 14.12 3.70 -14.00
N GLY A 122 13.23 4.14 -14.88
CA GLY A 122 12.79 3.40 -16.08
C GLY A 122 11.41 2.78 -15.91
N ASN A 123 11.00 1.92 -16.85
CA ASN A 123 9.67 1.30 -16.83
C ASN A 123 9.51 0.39 -15.59
N PRO A 124 8.63 0.71 -14.62
CA PRO A 124 8.49 -0.04 -13.38
C PRO A 124 8.14 -1.51 -13.60
N SER A 125 7.32 -1.81 -14.61
CA SER A 125 6.87 -3.17 -14.93
C SER A 125 7.97 -4.07 -15.49
N LEU A 126 9.12 -3.50 -15.89
CA LEU A 126 10.28 -4.26 -16.34
C LEU A 126 11.33 -4.45 -15.25
N ILE A 127 11.23 -3.68 -14.15
CA ILE A 127 12.26 -3.58 -13.10
C ILE A 127 11.79 -4.30 -11.83
N PHE A 128 10.49 -4.25 -11.54
CA PHE A 128 9.87 -4.91 -10.39
C PHE A 128 8.81 -5.89 -10.89
N PRO A 129 9.19 -7.15 -11.21
CA PRO A 129 8.26 -8.19 -11.63
C PRO A 129 7.36 -8.69 -10.49
#